data_AF-A0A1Q3HSJ0-F1
#
_entry.id   AF-A0A1Q3HSJ0-F1
#
_cell.length_a   1.000
_cell.length_b   1.000
_cell.length_c   1.000
_cell.angle_alpha   90.00
_cell.angle_beta   90.00
_cell.angle_gamma   90.00
#
_symmetry.space_group_name_H-M   'P 1'
#
loop_
_entity.id
_entity.type
_entity.pdbx_description
1 polymer ?
#
loop_
_entity_poly.entity_id
_entity_poly.type
_entity_poly.pdbx_seq_one_letter_code
_entity_poly.pdbx_strand_id
1 'polypeptide(L)'
;MSGMGALYVPSQSSVRNPGRGKGLWFMALALLAGGCAEQESPPAEPTSLSQALTQAAEARPAPAAAPVGLALEVDGGTGIPLKVKAGQSFFINQIDLRASITATRDEGVDGLRRTGDFAQLPWQGVRLADEESIPLANPDGTFTRRRFYRDAQWMEQPSVFTVQPVDARGRPTGKTISLHIGKDDRFKSNDDFFIRRLRAIQWTNDCRTATDCRGAKNFSEEALVEVRNARSGATSFTLSADTRALKLDWSLRPGAAYTIPVEQVARPTYAYGFSIDVKAVTPARADGTYAPGSAITFQMALRDGAGKRLHPEGSMPSYNEVTFGQNEPGIQYYRAFAFIDPSATYYRRKHRERMLMTQIIGPAQRIQPIRSIVELDAFLGPDDVQTIGTFERDGVYAQFQTFPPSNKLFGGAFFPEQGGWDAPVSTSWTYQVPANAEPGTYLVTVKGRRVYLGEDVPASRTIEIQVGNPARTQANLTTGSCKTCHTDGGEFTKVLHGNDNRAGCAACHAPLGFELEGPIVVRTHFIHSRSDRFEAPKEQCATCHLTKESTQRTSKAACLSCHKSYPDSHVAQFGPIESMYVGGGRESFQQCTGACHKTHPGSGF
;
A
#
# COMPACT_ATOMS: atom_id res chain seq x y z
N MET A 1 -58.19 -16.97 -26.35
CA MET A 1 -56.96 -17.63 -26.83
C MET A 1 -56.08 -17.80 -25.59
N SER A 2 -56.18 -18.87 -24.78
CA SER A 2 -56.52 -20.30 -25.03
C SER A 2 -55.40 -21.03 -25.80
N GLY A 3 -54.84 -22.19 -25.39
CA GLY A 3 -55.00 -23.04 -24.19
C GLY A 3 -53.79 -22.99 -23.21
N MET A 4 -53.69 -23.72 -22.07
CA MET A 4 -53.87 -25.17 -21.80
C MET A 4 -52.90 -26.08 -22.59
N GLY A 5 -52.17 -27.06 -22.02
CA GLY A 5 -52.00 -27.52 -20.62
C GLY A 5 -50.65 -28.27 -20.45
N ALA A 6 -50.03 -28.35 -19.27
CA ALA A 6 -50.31 -29.26 -18.14
C ALA A 6 -49.73 -30.70 -18.29
N LEU A 7 -48.89 -31.15 -17.34
CA LEU A 7 -48.98 -32.49 -16.70
C LEU A 7 -47.98 -32.70 -15.52
N TYR A 8 -48.27 -33.72 -14.71
CA TYR A 8 -47.57 -34.21 -13.51
C TYR A 8 -47.51 -35.77 -13.59
N VAL A 9 -47.03 -36.61 -12.65
CA VAL A 9 -46.91 -36.58 -11.17
C VAL A 9 -45.57 -37.33 -10.75
N PRO A 10 -45.24 -37.70 -9.48
CA PRO A 10 -43.88 -38.10 -9.08
C PRO A 10 -43.65 -39.63 -8.98
N SER A 11 -42.43 -40.05 -8.62
CA SER A 11 -42.22 -41.28 -7.83
C SER A 11 -41.02 -41.21 -6.86
N GLN A 12 -41.08 -42.01 -5.80
CA GLN A 12 -40.01 -42.27 -4.82
C GLN A 12 -39.38 -43.67 -5.14
N SER A 13 -38.52 -44.37 -4.38
CA SER A 13 -38.03 -44.27 -2.99
C SER A 13 -36.82 -45.21 -2.77
N SER A 14 -35.95 -44.92 -1.78
CA SER A 14 -35.05 -45.89 -1.08
C SER A 14 -33.96 -46.59 -1.95
N VAL A 15 -32.94 -47.32 -1.46
CA VAL A 15 -32.71 -48.09 -0.20
C VAL A 15 -31.25 -47.95 0.33
N ARG A 16 -31.09 -48.20 1.64
CA ARG A 16 -29.87 -48.58 2.43
C ARG A 16 -28.90 -49.57 1.71
N ASN A 17 -27.62 -49.80 2.03
CA ASN A 17 -26.58 -49.29 2.96
C ASN A 17 -25.26 -50.11 2.61
N PRO A 18 -24.34 -50.62 3.45
CA PRO A 18 -22.90 -50.42 3.18
C PRO A 18 -21.97 -51.68 3.15
N GLY A 19 -20.78 -51.52 2.55
CA GLY A 19 -19.57 -52.33 2.77
C GLY A 19 -18.34 -51.45 2.48
N ARG A 20 -17.30 -51.29 3.31
CA ARG A 20 -16.58 -52.16 4.27
C ARG A 20 -15.66 -53.19 3.60
N GLY A 21 -14.46 -52.74 3.20
CA GLY A 21 -13.33 -53.56 2.78
C GLY A 21 -12.03 -53.09 3.44
N LYS A 22 -11.17 -54.01 3.88
CA LYS A 22 -9.83 -53.76 4.45
C LYS A 22 -8.78 -54.52 3.63
N GLY A 23 -7.60 -53.92 3.46
CA GLY A 23 -6.36 -54.55 2.96
C GLY A 23 -5.29 -53.48 2.87
N LEU A 24 -4.22 -53.52 3.69
CA LEU A 24 -3.01 -54.35 3.51
C LEU A 24 -2.22 -53.91 2.26
N TRP A 25 -1.23 -53.02 2.42
CA TRP A 25 0.15 -53.30 2.85
C TRP A 25 0.98 -54.00 1.76
N PHE A 26 2.02 -53.30 1.28
CA PHE A 26 3.35 -53.88 1.08
C PHE A 26 4.42 -52.77 1.09
N MET A 27 5.50 -52.97 1.84
CA MET A 27 6.79 -52.31 1.59
C MET A 27 7.61 -53.18 0.65
N ALA A 28 8.51 -52.57 -0.12
CA ALA A 28 9.70 -53.23 -0.62
C ALA A 28 10.90 -52.27 -0.54
N LEU A 29 12.04 -52.76 -0.06
CA LEU A 29 13.28 -52.02 0.12
C LEU A 29 14.44 -52.92 -0.29
N ALA A 30 15.32 -52.47 -1.18
CA ALA A 30 16.60 -53.13 -1.46
C ALA A 30 17.58 -52.16 -2.15
N LEU A 31 18.87 -52.44 -1.95
CA LEU A 31 20.04 -51.77 -2.55
C LEU A 31 20.74 -52.72 -3.55
N LEU A 32 21.69 -52.17 -4.31
CA LEU A 32 22.98 -52.72 -4.82
C LEU A 32 23.30 -51.96 -6.14
N ALA A 33 24.44 -51.31 -6.42
CA ALA A 33 25.86 -51.42 -6.03
C ALA A 33 26.72 -52.32 -6.97
N GLY A 34 27.86 -51.78 -7.41
CA GLY A 34 28.77 -52.34 -8.43
C GLY A 34 28.61 -51.65 -9.81
N GLY A 35 29.66 -51.39 -10.58
CA GLY A 35 31.11 -51.59 -10.35
C GLY A 35 31.95 -50.83 -11.40
N CYS A 36 33.26 -50.69 -11.17
CA CYS A 36 34.15 -49.87 -12.02
C CYS A 36 34.66 -50.59 -13.27
N ALA A 37 35.02 -49.81 -14.30
CA ALA A 37 35.94 -50.19 -15.35
C ALA A 37 36.78 -48.96 -15.75
N GLU A 38 38.11 -49.11 -15.81
CA GLU A 38 39.03 -48.04 -16.20
C GLU A 38 39.32 -48.08 -17.71
N GLN A 39 39.55 -46.92 -18.31
CA GLN A 39 40.17 -46.81 -19.62
C GLN A 39 41.01 -45.53 -19.65
N GLU A 40 42.32 -45.67 -19.79
CA GLU A 40 43.25 -44.55 -19.73
C GLU A 40 43.04 -43.54 -20.87
N SER A 41 43.35 -42.28 -20.59
CA SER A 41 43.41 -41.19 -21.57
C SER A 41 44.53 -40.23 -21.15
N PRO A 42 45.22 -39.58 -22.10
CA PRO A 42 46.43 -38.82 -21.81
C PRO A 42 46.15 -37.61 -20.89
N PRO A 43 47.14 -37.17 -20.11
CA PRO A 43 46.95 -36.12 -19.11
C PRO A 43 46.60 -34.78 -19.77
N ALA A 44 45.40 -34.28 -19.50
CA ALA A 44 45.03 -32.91 -19.76
C ALA A 44 45.80 -31.96 -18.83
N GLU A 45 46.11 -30.75 -19.30
CA GLU A 45 46.79 -29.72 -18.51
C GLU A 45 46.00 -29.36 -17.23
N PRO A 46 46.67 -28.99 -16.13
CA PRO A 46 46.03 -28.74 -14.84
C PRO A 46 45.12 -27.51 -14.91
N THR A 47 43.84 -27.76 -15.22
CA THR A 47 42.77 -26.76 -15.22
C THR A 47 42.70 -26.12 -13.83
N SER A 48 42.71 -24.78 -13.77
CA SER A 48 42.86 -24.10 -12.48
C SER A 48 41.71 -24.44 -11.53
N LEU A 49 42.03 -24.55 -10.24
CA LEU A 49 41.04 -24.80 -9.17
C LEU A 49 39.91 -23.76 -9.17
N SER A 50 40.19 -22.55 -9.68
CA SER A 50 39.22 -21.49 -9.94
C SER A 50 38.20 -21.84 -11.03
N GLN A 51 38.65 -22.38 -12.18
CA GLN A 51 37.76 -22.78 -13.27
C GLN A 51 36.86 -23.98 -12.91
N ALA A 52 37.40 -24.95 -12.15
CA ALA A 52 36.61 -26.08 -11.66
C ALA A 52 35.47 -25.64 -10.73
N LEU A 53 35.71 -24.64 -9.87
CA LEU A 53 34.68 -24.05 -9.01
C LEU A 53 33.61 -23.28 -9.82
N THR A 54 33.99 -22.59 -10.90
CA THR A 54 33.03 -21.90 -11.79
C THR A 54 32.11 -22.90 -12.50
N GLN A 55 32.66 -23.95 -13.13
CA GLN A 55 31.84 -24.95 -13.83
C GLN A 55 30.95 -25.75 -12.87
N ALA A 56 31.42 -26.04 -11.65
CA ALA A 56 30.60 -26.65 -10.59
C ALA A 56 29.46 -25.72 -10.10
N ALA A 57 29.57 -24.40 -10.26
CA ALA A 57 28.50 -23.45 -9.96
C ALA A 57 27.45 -23.40 -11.09
N GLU A 58 27.86 -23.49 -12.35
CA GLU A 58 26.97 -23.54 -13.52
C GLU A 58 26.15 -24.84 -13.60
N ALA A 59 26.67 -25.95 -13.06
CA ALA A 59 25.99 -27.25 -13.02
C ALA A 59 24.92 -27.39 -11.92
N ARG A 60 24.71 -26.37 -11.06
CA ARG A 60 23.57 -26.37 -10.13
C ARG A 60 22.29 -25.98 -10.89
N PRO A 61 21.18 -26.73 -10.74
CA PRO A 61 19.87 -26.24 -11.14
C PRO A 61 19.61 -24.89 -10.46
N ALA A 62 19.37 -23.85 -11.28
CA ALA A 62 19.03 -22.54 -10.75
C ALA A 62 17.82 -22.67 -9.81
N PRO A 63 17.84 -22.10 -8.59
CA PRO A 63 16.70 -22.15 -7.68
C PRO A 63 15.45 -21.68 -8.41
N ALA A 64 14.41 -22.50 -8.43
CA ALA A 64 13.20 -22.22 -9.20
C ALA A 64 12.66 -20.83 -8.82
N ALA A 65 12.62 -19.93 -9.81
CA ALA A 65 12.37 -18.51 -9.56
C ALA A 65 11.06 -18.32 -8.79
N ALA A 66 11.14 -17.62 -7.66
CA ALA A 66 10.01 -17.47 -6.74
C ALA A 66 8.76 -16.95 -7.48
N PRO A 67 7.55 -17.47 -7.17
CA PRO A 67 6.32 -17.00 -7.79
C PRO A 67 6.13 -15.50 -7.59
N VAL A 68 5.80 -14.79 -8.68
CA VAL A 68 5.65 -13.32 -8.70
C VAL A 68 4.21 -12.93 -8.35
N GLY A 69 4.06 -11.91 -7.50
CA GLY A 69 2.76 -11.44 -7.01
C GLY A 69 2.07 -10.50 -8.01
N LEU A 70 1.08 -11.01 -8.74
CA LEU A 70 0.33 -10.24 -9.73
C LEU A 70 -0.68 -9.28 -9.10
N ALA A 71 -0.76 -8.09 -9.69
CA ALA A 71 -1.79 -7.09 -9.50
C ALA A 71 -2.80 -7.15 -10.65
N LEU A 72 -4.04 -7.48 -10.34
CA LEU A 72 -5.15 -7.44 -11.29
C LEU A 72 -5.95 -6.14 -11.09
N GLU A 73 -6.27 -5.45 -12.19
CA GLU A 73 -7.05 -4.21 -12.15
C GLU A 73 -8.19 -4.24 -13.19
N VAL A 74 -9.35 -3.75 -12.80
CA VAL A 74 -10.51 -3.53 -13.66
C VAL A 74 -11.05 -2.13 -13.38
N ASP A 75 -11.28 -1.33 -14.42
CA ASP A 75 -11.90 0.00 -14.31
C ASP A 75 -13.05 0.13 -15.32
N GLY A 76 -14.22 0.58 -14.86
CA GLY A 76 -15.45 0.66 -15.68
C GLY A 76 -15.88 -0.70 -16.28
N GLY A 77 -15.60 -1.80 -15.57
CA GLY A 77 -15.81 -3.17 -16.07
C GLY A 77 -14.80 -3.66 -17.12
N THR A 78 -13.84 -2.84 -17.53
CA THR A 78 -12.78 -3.21 -18.49
C THR A 78 -11.51 -3.64 -17.76
N GLY A 79 -11.01 -4.84 -18.06
CA GLY A 79 -9.75 -5.34 -17.48
C GLY A 79 -8.54 -4.60 -18.04
N ILE A 80 -7.70 -4.05 -17.15
CA ILE A 80 -6.49 -3.31 -17.54
C ILE A 80 -5.43 -4.31 -18.05
N PRO A 81 -4.85 -4.12 -19.24
CA PRO A 81 -3.94 -5.09 -19.84
C PRO A 81 -2.73 -5.46 -18.96
N LEU A 82 -2.56 -6.76 -18.73
CA LEU A 82 -1.53 -7.34 -17.89
C LEU A 82 -0.37 -7.87 -18.76
N LYS A 83 0.75 -7.13 -18.81
CA LYS A 83 2.00 -7.69 -19.33
C LYS A 83 2.63 -8.60 -18.28
N VAL A 84 3.19 -9.74 -18.65
CA VAL A 84 3.92 -10.66 -17.76
C VAL A 84 5.12 -11.29 -18.47
N LYS A 85 6.13 -11.78 -17.74
CA LYS A 85 7.22 -12.58 -18.34
C LYS A 85 6.72 -13.97 -18.77
N ALA A 86 7.04 -14.39 -19.99
CA ALA A 86 6.71 -15.74 -20.47
C ALA A 86 7.42 -16.83 -19.64
N GLY A 87 6.72 -17.93 -19.33
CA GLY A 87 7.25 -19.08 -18.59
C GLY A 87 7.54 -18.85 -17.09
N GLN A 88 7.25 -17.65 -16.56
CA GLN A 88 7.37 -17.35 -15.14
C GLN A 88 6.22 -17.97 -14.32
N SER A 89 6.47 -18.27 -13.05
CA SER A 89 5.44 -18.66 -12.07
C SER A 89 4.88 -17.43 -11.35
N PHE A 90 3.58 -17.44 -11.08
CA PHE A 90 2.82 -16.33 -10.53
C PHE A 90 1.90 -16.77 -9.38
N PHE A 91 1.47 -15.82 -8.55
CA PHE A 91 0.29 -15.91 -7.70
C PHE A 91 -0.48 -14.59 -7.78
N ILE A 92 -1.76 -14.56 -7.39
CA ILE A 92 -2.52 -13.30 -7.34
C ILE A 92 -2.26 -12.62 -5.99
N ASN A 93 -1.67 -11.42 -6.00
CA ASN A 93 -1.32 -10.68 -4.78
C ASN A 93 -2.35 -9.57 -4.45
N GLN A 94 -2.90 -8.91 -5.47
CA GLN A 94 -3.95 -7.90 -5.29
C GLN A 94 -4.96 -7.91 -6.43
N ILE A 95 -6.22 -7.58 -6.11
CA ILE A 95 -7.29 -7.31 -7.08
C ILE A 95 -7.91 -5.97 -6.70
N ASP A 96 -7.85 -5.02 -7.64
CA ASP A 96 -8.51 -3.71 -7.57
C ASP A 96 -9.64 -3.67 -8.62
N LEU A 97 -10.90 -3.62 -8.20
CA LEU A 97 -12.03 -3.32 -9.09
C LEU A 97 -12.54 -1.90 -8.84
N ARG A 98 -12.85 -1.19 -9.92
CA ARG A 98 -13.44 0.14 -9.88
C ARG A 98 -14.58 0.25 -10.90
N ALA A 99 -15.67 0.85 -10.46
CA ALA A 99 -16.66 1.49 -11.34
C ALA A 99 -16.74 2.96 -10.96
N SER A 100 -16.95 3.85 -11.92
CA SER A 100 -17.24 5.25 -11.65
C SER A 100 -18.15 5.85 -12.72
N ILE A 101 -19.02 6.75 -12.29
CA ILE A 101 -20.00 7.46 -13.13
C ILE A 101 -20.07 8.93 -12.71
N THR A 102 -20.58 9.79 -13.58
CA THR A 102 -20.89 11.19 -13.26
C THR A 102 -22.40 11.39 -13.04
N ALA A 103 -22.75 12.36 -12.20
CA ALA A 103 -24.12 12.75 -11.89
C ALA A 103 -24.22 14.28 -11.76
N THR A 104 -25.39 14.83 -12.05
CA THR A 104 -25.65 16.29 -12.04
C THR A 104 -26.37 16.78 -10.78
N ARG A 105 -26.50 15.91 -9.77
CA ARG A 105 -27.23 16.14 -8.51
C ARG A 105 -26.64 15.31 -7.38
N ASP A 106 -26.89 15.75 -6.15
CA ASP A 106 -26.58 14.96 -4.95
C ASP A 106 -27.60 13.81 -4.81
N GLU A 107 -27.23 12.62 -5.30
CA GLU A 107 -27.98 11.37 -5.08
C GLU A 107 -27.16 10.29 -4.33
N GLY A 108 -26.15 10.72 -3.57
CA GLY A 108 -25.26 9.84 -2.83
C GLY A 108 -24.48 8.89 -3.75
N VAL A 109 -24.87 7.61 -3.72
CA VAL A 109 -24.31 6.52 -4.55
C VAL A 109 -25.43 5.71 -5.25
N ASP A 110 -26.59 6.33 -5.49
CA ASP A 110 -27.75 5.65 -6.08
C ASP A 110 -27.64 5.45 -7.60
N GLY A 111 -26.77 6.17 -8.30
CA GLY A 111 -26.49 5.97 -9.72
C GLY A 111 -25.77 4.65 -10.02
N LEU A 112 -24.82 4.25 -9.16
CA LEU A 112 -24.09 2.98 -9.23
C LEU A 112 -24.99 1.74 -9.08
N ARG A 113 -26.23 1.93 -8.63
CA ARG A 113 -27.29 0.90 -8.55
C ARG A 113 -28.03 0.70 -9.87
N ARG A 114 -27.78 1.57 -10.86
CA ARG A 114 -28.51 1.66 -12.14
C ARG A 114 -27.58 1.53 -13.35
N THR A 115 -26.34 1.97 -13.20
CA THR A 115 -25.35 2.10 -14.28
C THR A 115 -24.04 1.41 -13.93
N GLY A 116 -23.37 0.83 -14.94
CA GLY A 116 -22.07 0.18 -14.79
C GLY A 116 -22.16 -1.26 -14.30
N ASP A 117 -21.00 -1.88 -14.10
CA ASP A 117 -20.88 -3.30 -13.76
C ASP A 117 -21.32 -3.63 -12.33
N PHE A 118 -21.36 -2.64 -11.43
CA PHE A 118 -21.85 -2.76 -10.05
C PHE A 118 -23.38 -2.62 -9.91
N ALA A 119 -24.12 -2.29 -10.98
CA ALA A 119 -25.57 -2.06 -10.92
C ALA A 119 -26.39 -3.27 -10.45
N GLN A 120 -25.94 -4.49 -10.75
CA GLN A 120 -26.64 -5.74 -10.39
C GLN A 120 -26.24 -6.29 -9.01
N LEU A 121 -25.44 -5.56 -8.23
CA LEU A 121 -25.04 -5.98 -6.88
C LEU A 121 -26.16 -5.69 -5.85
N PRO A 122 -26.24 -6.47 -4.75
CA PRO A 122 -27.18 -6.18 -3.67
C PRO A 122 -26.72 -4.97 -2.85
N TRP A 123 -27.27 -3.80 -3.19
CA TRP A 123 -27.02 -2.50 -2.56
C TRP A 123 -27.83 -2.23 -1.28
N GLN A 124 -28.67 -3.16 -0.85
CA GLN A 124 -29.47 -3.06 0.38
C GLN A 124 -28.55 -2.88 1.60
N GLY A 125 -28.92 -1.97 2.51
CA GLY A 125 -28.13 -1.64 3.70
C GLY A 125 -27.15 -0.48 3.54
N VAL A 126 -26.91 0.00 2.31
CA VAL A 126 -25.95 1.08 2.05
C VAL A 126 -26.27 2.34 2.86
N ARG A 127 -25.27 2.88 3.56
CA ARG A 127 -25.37 4.12 4.35
C ARG A 127 -24.08 4.93 4.32
N LEU A 128 -24.20 6.23 4.59
CA LEU A 128 -23.07 7.10 4.86
C LEU A 128 -22.35 6.63 6.14
N ALA A 129 -21.02 6.50 6.07
CA ALA A 129 -20.19 5.95 7.14
C ALA A 129 -19.23 7.01 7.73
N ASP A 130 -18.63 7.84 6.89
CA ASP A 130 -17.86 9.05 7.24
C ASP A 130 -17.95 10.05 6.06
N GLU A 131 -17.62 11.33 6.29
CA GLU A 131 -17.56 12.42 5.29
C GLU A 131 -16.29 13.25 5.56
N GLU A 132 -15.61 13.73 4.51
CA GLU A 132 -14.41 14.58 4.62
C GLU A 132 -14.39 15.60 3.47
N SER A 133 -14.00 16.84 3.77
CA SER A 133 -13.69 17.83 2.73
C SER A 133 -12.19 17.86 2.44
N ILE A 134 -11.81 18.00 1.17
CA ILE A 134 -10.41 18.24 0.81
C ILE A 134 -10.09 19.70 1.18
N PRO A 135 -9.10 19.97 2.06
CA PRO A 135 -8.80 21.32 2.54
C PRO A 135 -8.08 22.18 1.49
N LEU A 136 -7.53 21.53 0.47
CA LEU A 136 -6.85 22.11 -0.68
C LEU A 136 -7.87 22.39 -1.80
N ALA A 137 -7.84 23.59 -2.36
CA ALA A 137 -8.65 23.97 -3.51
C ALA A 137 -8.20 23.22 -4.79
N ASN A 138 -9.16 22.99 -5.68
CA ASN A 138 -8.94 22.54 -7.05
C ASN A 138 -8.27 23.67 -7.89
N PRO A 139 -7.66 23.36 -9.04
CA PRO A 139 -7.03 24.37 -9.91
C PRO A 139 -7.97 25.47 -10.44
N ASP A 140 -9.29 25.27 -10.40
CA ASP A 140 -10.31 26.25 -10.75
C ASP A 140 -10.78 27.13 -9.57
N GLY A 141 -10.17 26.96 -8.38
CA GLY A 141 -10.52 27.66 -7.15
C GLY A 141 -11.72 27.07 -6.39
N THR A 142 -12.37 26.01 -6.91
CA THR A 142 -13.43 25.30 -6.20
C THR A 142 -12.86 24.31 -5.18
N PHE A 143 -13.72 23.69 -4.38
CA PHE A 143 -13.35 22.65 -3.42
C PHE A 143 -14.03 21.32 -3.76
N THR A 144 -13.45 20.24 -3.25
CA THR A 144 -13.96 18.87 -3.43
C THR A 144 -14.25 18.23 -2.08
N ARG A 145 -15.42 17.61 -1.94
CA ARG A 145 -15.85 16.89 -0.74
C ARG A 145 -16.12 15.42 -1.08
N ARG A 146 -15.74 14.52 -0.18
CA ARG A 146 -15.80 13.06 -0.36
C ARG A 146 -16.61 12.42 0.77
N ARG A 147 -17.65 11.68 0.40
CA ARG A 147 -18.55 10.93 1.29
C ARG A 147 -18.36 9.44 1.09
N PHE A 148 -18.21 8.70 2.19
CA PHE A 148 -17.86 7.28 2.15
C PHE A 148 -19.05 6.43 2.58
N TYR A 149 -19.45 5.49 1.72
CA TYR A 149 -20.62 4.63 1.92
C TYR A 149 -20.20 3.18 2.16
N ARG A 150 -20.80 2.54 3.16
CA ARG A 150 -20.57 1.15 3.59
C ARG A 150 -21.89 0.42 3.85
N ASP A 151 -21.83 -0.82 4.34
CA ASP A 151 -22.94 -1.63 4.84
C ASP A 151 -23.93 -2.12 3.76
N ALA A 152 -23.63 -1.90 2.47
CA ALA A 152 -24.32 -2.57 1.38
C ALA A 152 -24.04 -4.09 1.46
N GLN A 153 -25.04 -4.95 1.24
CA GLN A 153 -24.86 -6.41 1.31
C GLN A 153 -23.68 -6.92 0.47
N TRP A 154 -23.41 -6.34 -0.70
CA TRP A 154 -22.24 -6.70 -1.52
C TRP A 154 -20.88 -6.34 -0.90
N MET A 155 -20.83 -5.28 -0.09
CA MET A 155 -19.64 -4.89 0.65
C MET A 155 -19.42 -5.80 1.85
N GLU A 156 -20.50 -6.20 2.52
CA GLU A 156 -20.43 -6.97 3.76
C GLU A 156 -20.18 -8.47 3.54
N GLN A 157 -20.93 -9.10 2.64
CA GLN A 157 -21.04 -10.57 2.57
C GLN A 157 -19.73 -11.29 2.15
N PRO A 158 -19.54 -12.57 2.52
CA PRO A 158 -18.45 -13.38 1.99
C PRO A 158 -18.57 -13.52 0.48
N SER A 159 -17.45 -13.39 -0.23
CA SER A 159 -17.39 -13.66 -1.67
C SER A 159 -16.06 -14.26 -2.10
N VAL A 160 -16.03 -14.78 -3.33
CA VAL A 160 -14.89 -15.48 -3.93
C VAL A 160 -14.59 -14.87 -5.28
N PHE A 161 -13.31 -14.62 -5.56
CA PHE A 161 -12.81 -14.39 -6.91
C PHE A 161 -12.27 -15.70 -7.50
N THR A 162 -12.53 -15.90 -8.78
CA THR A 162 -12.02 -17.05 -9.53
C THR A 162 -11.28 -16.53 -10.76
N VAL A 163 -9.99 -16.88 -10.86
CA VAL A 163 -9.10 -16.46 -11.95
C VAL A 163 -8.76 -17.67 -12.81
N GLN A 164 -9.06 -17.59 -14.10
CA GLN A 164 -8.81 -18.66 -15.07
C GLN A 164 -8.00 -18.12 -16.27
N PRO A 165 -6.79 -18.65 -16.54
CA PRO A 165 -6.09 -18.44 -17.79
C PRO A 165 -6.90 -18.95 -18.98
N VAL A 166 -7.05 -18.14 -20.03
CA VAL A 166 -7.77 -18.51 -21.26
C VAL A 166 -7.04 -18.08 -22.55
N ASP A 167 -7.33 -18.78 -23.65
CA ASP A 167 -6.86 -18.44 -25.00
C ASP A 167 -7.70 -17.32 -25.65
N ALA A 168 -7.37 -16.97 -26.90
CA ALA A 168 -8.11 -15.98 -27.70
C ALA A 168 -9.56 -16.39 -28.04
N ARG A 169 -9.99 -17.61 -27.71
CA ARG A 169 -11.35 -18.14 -27.90
C ARG A 169 -12.08 -18.33 -26.55
N GLY A 170 -11.50 -17.89 -25.44
CA GLY A 170 -12.05 -18.06 -24.10
C GLY A 170 -11.95 -19.50 -23.55
N ARG A 171 -11.17 -20.38 -24.19
CA ARG A 171 -10.98 -21.76 -23.72
C ARG A 171 -9.93 -21.77 -22.60
N PRO A 172 -10.14 -22.54 -21.49
CA PRO A 172 -9.16 -22.62 -20.41
C PRO A 172 -7.81 -23.15 -20.88
N THR A 173 -6.73 -22.48 -20.48
CA THR A 173 -5.34 -22.82 -20.83
C THR A 173 -4.48 -23.22 -19.62
N GLY A 174 -5.01 -23.06 -18.40
CA GLY A 174 -4.29 -23.35 -17.16
C GLY A 174 -5.23 -23.63 -15.98
N LYS A 175 -4.64 -23.87 -14.81
CA LYS A 175 -5.38 -24.13 -13.57
C LYS A 175 -6.22 -22.91 -13.18
N THR A 176 -7.49 -23.14 -12.87
CA THR A 176 -8.37 -22.16 -12.21
C THR A 176 -7.93 -21.92 -10.77
N ILE A 177 -7.75 -20.66 -10.39
CA ILE A 177 -7.37 -20.20 -9.05
C ILE A 177 -8.62 -19.66 -8.35
N SER A 178 -8.94 -20.17 -7.16
CA SER A 178 -10.03 -19.68 -6.30
C SER A 178 -9.42 -18.86 -5.16
N LEU A 179 -10.02 -17.71 -4.84
CA LEU A 179 -9.53 -16.74 -3.88
C LEU A 179 -10.68 -16.24 -3.01
N HIS A 180 -10.74 -16.69 -1.76
CA HIS A 180 -11.76 -16.34 -0.79
C HIS A 180 -11.44 -14.98 -0.15
N ILE A 181 -12.23 -13.94 -0.41
CA ILE A 181 -11.94 -12.61 0.15
C ILE A 181 -12.51 -12.41 1.57
N GLY A 182 -13.30 -13.38 2.05
CA GLY A 182 -13.97 -13.32 3.35
C GLY A 182 -15.12 -12.31 3.42
N LYS A 183 -15.70 -12.21 4.62
CA LYS A 183 -16.70 -11.20 5.00
C LYS A 183 -15.98 -9.96 5.60
N ASP A 184 -16.65 -8.82 5.69
CA ASP A 184 -16.23 -7.70 6.55
C ASP A 184 -16.49 -8.03 8.03
N ASP A 185 -15.75 -9.00 8.53
CA ASP A 185 -15.65 -9.36 9.95
C ASP A 185 -14.21 -9.83 10.26
N ARG A 186 -14.01 -10.39 11.46
CA ARG A 186 -12.73 -10.96 11.89
C ARG A 186 -12.13 -11.87 10.82
N PHE A 187 -10.86 -11.61 10.53
CA PHE A 187 -10.05 -12.37 9.58
C PHE A 187 -10.03 -13.86 9.93
N LYS A 188 -9.99 -14.72 8.91
CA LYS A 188 -10.08 -16.18 9.07
C LYS A 188 -8.93 -16.88 8.36
N SER A 189 -8.59 -18.07 8.86
CA SER A 189 -7.55 -18.94 8.29
C SER A 189 -7.88 -19.47 6.88
N ASN A 190 -9.08 -19.20 6.35
CA ASN A 190 -9.52 -19.50 4.99
C ASN A 190 -9.77 -18.24 4.12
N ASP A 191 -9.43 -17.04 4.60
CA ASP A 191 -9.41 -15.83 3.78
C ASP A 191 -8.04 -15.74 3.08
N ASP A 192 -8.01 -15.48 1.78
CA ASP A 192 -6.77 -15.41 0.99
C ASP A 192 -6.06 -14.06 1.08
N PHE A 193 -6.74 -12.98 1.48
CA PHE A 193 -6.21 -11.60 1.50
C PHE A 193 -6.26 -10.97 2.89
N PHE A 194 -5.13 -10.41 3.34
CA PHE A 194 -5.06 -9.65 4.60
C PHE A 194 -5.87 -8.34 4.52
N ILE A 195 -5.70 -7.57 3.44
CA ILE A 195 -6.52 -6.37 3.19
C ILE A 195 -7.78 -6.80 2.44
N ARG A 196 -8.95 -6.51 3.02
CA ARG A 196 -10.26 -6.52 2.36
C ARG A 196 -10.91 -5.16 2.60
N ARG A 197 -11.33 -4.48 1.53
CA ARG A 197 -11.91 -3.13 1.57
C ARG A 197 -12.92 -2.96 0.42
N LEU A 198 -14.20 -3.08 0.74
CA LEU A 198 -15.31 -2.88 -0.21
C LEU A 198 -16.15 -1.69 0.25
N ARG A 199 -16.44 -0.76 -0.65
CA ARG A 199 -17.10 0.53 -0.34
C ARG A 199 -17.58 1.24 -1.61
N ALA A 200 -18.42 2.26 -1.42
CA ALA A 200 -18.67 3.27 -2.43
C ALA A 200 -18.30 4.67 -1.93
N ILE A 201 -18.09 5.60 -2.84
CA ILE A 201 -17.69 6.99 -2.57
C ILE A 201 -18.52 7.90 -3.45
N GLN A 202 -19.04 8.98 -2.87
CA GLN A 202 -19.53 10.13 -3.63
C GLN A 202 -18.51 11.25 -3.53
N TRP A 203 -18.17 11.84 -4.68
CA TRP A 203 -17.43 13.08 -4.79
C TRP A 203 -18.43 14.19 -5.13
N THR A 204 -18.54 15.19 -4.27
CA THR A 204 -19.09 16.50 -4.64
C THR A 204 -17.91 17.36 -5.06
N ASN A 205 -17.80 17.68 -6.35
CA ASN A 205 -16.85 18.67 -6.85
C ASN A 205 -17.53 20.06 -6.77
N ASP A 206 -16.94 21.08 -7.41
CA ASP A 206 -17.49 22.43 -7.57
C ASP A 206 -18.08 23.09 -6.30
N CYS A 207 -17.60 22.71 -5.10
CA CYS A 207 -17.99 23.33 -3.84
C CYS A 207 -17.41 24.74 -3.73
N ARG A 208 -18.19 25.68 -3.22
CA ARG A 208 -17.80 27.10 -3.11
C ARG A 208 -16.74 27.35 -2.03
N THR A 209 -16.76 26.56 -0.97
CA THR A 209 -15.71 26.49 0.05
C THR A 209 -15.53 25.04 0.48
N ALA A 210 -14.47 24.74 1.23
CA ALA A 210 -14.29 23.43 1.85
C ALA A 210 -15.49 22.98 2.72
N THR A 211 -16.32 23.91 3.22
CA THR A 211 -17.49 23.60 4.08
C THR A 211 -18.84 23.87 3.40
N ASP A 212 -18.87 24.34 2.15
CA ASP A 212 -20.10 24.75 1.47
C ASP A 212 -20.19 24.26 0.02
N CYS A 213 -20.84 23.11 -0.16
CA CYS A 213 -21.18 22.52 -1.45
C CYS A 213 -22.60 22.85 -1.92
N ARG A 214 -23.29 23.86 -1.35
CA ARG A 214 -24.64 24.23 -1.78
C ARG A 214 -24.60 24.82 -3.19
N GLY A 215 -25.34 24.18 -4.10
CA GLY A 215 -25.41 24.60 -5.51
C GLY A 215 -24.38 23.94 -6.42
N ALA A 216 -23.53 23.04 -5.89
CA ALA A 216 -22.67 22.16 -6.68
C ALA A 216 -23.49 21.30 -7.67
N LYS A 217 -22.92 21.02 -8.84
CA LYS A 217 -23.57 20.34 -9.97
C LYS A 217 -22.72 19.23 -10.59
N ASN A 218 -21.44 19.12 -10.24
CA ASN A 218 -20.53 18.11 -10.75
C ASN A 218 -20.29 17.05 -9.67
N PHE A 219 -21.08 15.98 -9.71
CA PHE A 219 -20.92 14.84 -8.81
C PHE A 219 -20.28 13.68 -9.58
N SER A 220 -19.47 12.88 -8.89
CA SER A 220 -19.13 11.54 -9.37
C SER A 220 -19.34 10.51 -8.28
N GLU A 221 -19.81 9.34 -8.69
CA GLU A 221 -19.95 8.18 -7.82
C GLU A 221 -18.85 7.17 -8.19
N GLU A 222 -18.36 6.43 -7.20
CA GLU A 222 -17.31 5.44 -7.37
C GLU A 222 -17.57 4.21 -6.50
N ALA A 223 -17.59 3.00 -7.07
CA ALA A 223 -17.61 1.75 -6.34
C ALA A 223 -16.22 1.10 -6.38
N LEU A 224 -15.76 0.56 -5.25
CA LEU A 224 -14.42 0.01 -5.09
C LEU A 224 -14.45 -1.36 -4.42
N VAL A 225 -13.71 -2.31 -5.01
CA VAL A 225 -13.23 -3.52 -4.33
C VAL A 225 -11.70 -3.45 -4.30
N GLU A 226 -11.13 -3.45 -3.11
CA GLU A 226 -9.69 -3.45 -2.88
C GLU A 226 -9.33 -4.65 -2.00
N VAL A 227 -8.73 -5.71 -2.58
CA VAL A 227 -8.27 -6.89 -1.83
C VAL A 227 -6.79 -7.17 -2.09
N ARG A 228 -5.95 -7.25 -1.06
CA ARG A 228 -4.47 -7.25 -1.21
C ARG A 228 -3.70 -8.04 -0.17
N ASN A 229 -2.47 -8.35 -0.56
CA ASN A 229 -1.43 -9.06 0.17
C ASN A 229 -1.91 -10.49 0.47
N ALA A 230 -1.77 -11.33 -0.54
CA ALA A 230 -2.20 -12.71 -0.45
C ALA A 230 -1.34 -13.49 0.55
N ARG A 231 -1.96 -14.46 1.23
CA ARG A 231 -1.32 -15.18 2.34
C ARG A 231 -0.08 -15.98 1.93
N SER A 232 0.78 -16.22 2.91
CA SER A 232 1.83 -17.24 2.84
C SER A 232 1.22 -18.57 2.40
N GLY A 233 1.61 -19.09 1.23
CA GLY A 233 1.01 -20.29 0.63
C GLY A 233 -0.03 -20.04 -0.47
N ALA A 234 -0.21 -18.80 -0.94
CA ALA A 234 -1.04 -18.46 -2.09
C ALA A 234 -0.78 -19.40 -3.30
N THR A 235 -1.85 -19.86 -3.95
CA THR A 235 -1.75 -20.87 -5.02
C THR A 235 -0.95 -20.33 -6.21
N SER A 236 0.22 -20.90 -6.44
CA SER A 236 1.05 -20.58 -7.61
C SER A 236 0.54 -21.24 -8.89
N PHE A 237 0.75 -20.57 -10.03
CA PHE A 237 0.42 -21.07 -11.36
C PHE A 237 1.38 -20.50 -12.43
N THR A 238 1.41 -21.13 -13.60
CA THR A 238 2.11 -20.64 -14.80
C THR A 238 1.12 -20.33 -15.90
N LEU A 239 1.54 -19.56 -16.91
CA LEU A 239 0.77 -19.35 -18.14
C LEU A 239 1.36 -20.18 -19.28
N SER A 240 0.48 -20.78 -20.07
CA SER A 240 0.84 -21.42 -21.35
C SER A 240 1.11 -20.36 -22.43
N ALA A 241 1.89 -20.69 -23.45
CA ALA A 241 2.24 -19.77 -24.54
C ALA A 241 1.03 -19.30 -25.40
N ASP A 242 -0.11 -19.99 -25.33
CA ASP A 242 -1.37 -19.63 -26.00
C ASP A 242 -2.36 -18.86 -25.11
N THR A 243 -2.07 -18.67 -23.81
CA THR A 243 -2.86 -17.80 -22.92
C THR A 243 -2.85 -16.35 -23.42
N ARG A 244 -4.03 -15.73 -23.58
CA ARG A 244 -4.23 -14.35 -24.05
C ARG A 244 -5.07 -13.48 -23.11
N ALA A 245 -5.71 -14.06 -22.10
CA ALA A 245 -6.35 -13.31 -21.04
C ALA A 245 -6.39 -14.09 -19.72
N LEU A 246 -6.62 -13.36 -18.62
CA LEU A 246 -7.18 -13.91 -17.39
C LEU A 246 -8.67 -13.58 -17.35
N LYS A 247 -9.52 -14.60 -17.27
CA LYS A 247 -10.94 -14.46 -16.94
C LYS A 247 -11.06 -14.34 -15.42
N LEU A 248 -11.69 -13.27 -14.94
CA LEU A 248 -11.91 -12.99 -13.52
C LEU A 248 -13.42 -13.01 -13.23
N ASP A 249 -13.91 -14.14 -12.73
CA ASP A 249 -15.27 -14.26 -12.20
C ASP A 249 -15.30 -13.79 -10.74
N TRP A 250 -16.38 -13.11 -10.35
CA TRP A 250 -16.67 -12.76 -8.97
C TRP A 250 -17.98 -13.40 -8.55
N SER A 251 -18.03 -14.06 -7.40
CA SER A 251 -19.24 -14.77 -6.95
C SER A 251 -20.47 -13.87 -6.75
N LEU A 252 -20.28 -12.54 -6.66
CA LEU A 252 -21.38 -11.57 -6.58
C LEU A 252 -21.86 -11.05 -7.94
N ARG A 253 -21.16 -11.38 -9.04
CA ARG A 253 -21.52 -11.02 -10.42
C ARG A 253 -21.61 -12.28 -11.30
N PRO A 254 -22.51 -13.22 -10.98
CA PRO A 254 -22.59 -14.52 -11.64
C PRO A 254 -22.82 -14.38 -13.16
N GLY A 255 -22.03 -15.11 -13.95
CA GLY A 255 -22.09 -15.08 -15.42
C GLY A 255 -21.47 -13.83 -16.08
N ALA A 256 -21.14 -12.79 -15.33
CA ALA A 256 -20.68 -11.50 -15.86
C ALA A 256 -19.16 -11.27 -15.65
N ALA A 257 -18.35 -12.29 -15.92
CA ALA A 257 -16.90 -12.28 -15.69
C ALA A 257 -16.18 -11.11 -16.39
N TYR A 258 -15.16 -10.56 -15.76
CA TYR A 258 -14.23 -9.62 -16.39
C TYR A 258 -13.20 -10.38 -17.22
N THR A 259 -12.71 -9.76 -18.30
CA THR A 259 -11.60 -10.27 -19.10
C THR A 259 -10.43 -9.29 -19.01
N ILE A 260 -9.30 -9.75 -18.49
CA ILE A 260 -8.06 -8.99 -18.35
C ILE A 260 -7.11 -9.47 -19.46
N PRO A 261 -6.82 -8.67 -20.50
CA PRO A 261 -5.91 -9.07 -21.58
C PRO A 261 -4.51 -9.38 -21.05
N VAL A 262 -3.83 -10.38 -21.62
CA VAL A 262 -2.49 -10.80 -21.21
C VAL A 262 -1.50 -10.76 -22.37
N GLU A 263 -0.40 -10.06 -22.17
CA GLU A 263 0.77 -10.05 -23.06
C GLU A 263 1.94 -10.80 -22.38
N GLN A 264 2.51 -11.79 -23.06
CA GLN A 264 3.63 -12.57 -22.54
C GLN A 264 4.96 -12.12 -23.17
N VAL A 265 5.74 -11.37 -22.41
CA VAL A 265 7.04 -10.82 -22.80
C VAL A 265 8.11 -11.91 -22.67
N ALA A 266 8.66 -12.35 -23.80
CA ALA A 266 9.63 -13.46 -23.84
C ALA A 266 11.02 -13.10 -23.28
N ARG A 267 11.47 -11.84 -23.47
CA ARG A 267 12.79 -11.34 -23.06
C ARG A 267 12.68 -9.92 -22.50
N PRO A 268 12.17 -9.75 -21.26
CA PRO A 268 12.03 -8.44 -20.64
C PRO A 268 13.40 -7.82 -20.29
N THR A 269 13.50 -6.49 -20.36
CA THR A 269 14.74 -5.73 -20.13
C THR A 269 15.24 -5.82 -18.68
N TYR A 270 14.33 -6.00 -17.73
CA TYR A 270 14.60 -6.06 -16.30
C TYR A 270 14.02 -7.34 -15.69
N ALA A 271 14.51 -7.71 -14.52
CA ALA A 271 13.88 -8.72 -13.67
C ALA A 271 12.66 -8.16 -12.94
N TYR A 272 11.91 -9.05 -12.29
CA TYR A 272 10.96 -8.72 -11.23
C TYR A 272 11.68 -8.33 -9.94
N GLY A 273 10.92 -7.92 -8.92
CA GLY A 273 11.41 -7.41 -7.65
C GLY A 273 11.85 -5.94 -7.75
N PHE A 274 12.08 -5.33 -6.58
CA PHE A 274 12.47 -3.94 -6.46
C PHE A 274 13.36 -3.75 -5.23
N SER A 275 14.47 -3.04 -5.39
CA SER A 275 15.35 -2.67 -4.27
C SER A 275 15.89 -1.24 -4.44
N ILE A 276 16.32 -0.66 -3.33
CA ILE A 276 16.81 0.72 -3.24
C ILE A 276 18.17 0.68 -2.52
N ASP A 277 19.24 1.02 -3.23
CA ASP A 277 20.52 1.33 -2.61
C ASP A 277 20.47 2.76 -2.05
N VAL A 278 21.09 2.98 -0.89
CA VAL A 278 21.32 4.31 -0.31
C VAL A 278 22.72 4.33 0.30
N LYS A 279 23.51 5.35 -0.03
CA LYS A 279 24.81 5.63 0.60
C LYS A 279 24.90 7.11 0.96
N ALA A 280 25.59 7.43 2.06
CA ALA A 280 26.16 8.76 2.25
C ALA A 280 27.37 8.90 1.31
N VAL A 281 27.57 10.09 0.74
CA VAL A 281 28.72 10.41 -0.13
C VAL A 281 29.58 11.54 0.43
N THR A 282 29.05 12.38 1.32
CA THR A 282 29.88 13.20 2.22
C THR A 282 30.64 12.28 3.17
N PRO A 283 31.98 12.32 3.24
CA PRO A 283 32.74 11.55 4.23
C PRO A 283 32.38 11.93 5.66
N ALA A 284 32.32 10.94 6.55
CA ALA A 284 32.34 11.19 7.99
C ALA A 284 33.75 11.62 8.44
N ARG A 285 33.85 12.11 9.69
CA ARG A 285 35.12 12.32 10.39
C ARG A 285 35.86 11.00 10.60
N ALA A 286 37.13 11.08 11.01
CA ALA A 286 37.96 9.91 11.30
C ALA A 286 37.43 9.01 12.44
N ASP A 287 36.53 9.51 13.29
CA ASP A 287 35.83 8.74 14.33
C ASP A 287 34.54 8.05 13.83
N GLY A 288 34.21 8.18 12.54
CA GLY A 288 32.99 7.65 11.94
C GLY A 288 31.74 8.53 12.13
N THR A 289 31.87 9.73 12.71
CA THR A 289 30.74 10.64 12.99
C THR A 289 30.65 11.82 12.02
N TYR A 290 29.44 12.37 11.87
CA TYR A 290 29.21 13.71 11.34
C TYR A 290 29.14 14.73 12.47
N ALA A 291 29.37 16.01 12.15
CA ALA A 291 29.19 17.08 13.11
C ALA A 291 27.70 17.46 13.23
N PRO A 292 27.24 17.93 14.41
CA PRO A 292 26.17 18.91 14.45
C PRO A 292 26.51 20.07 13.50
N GLY A 293 25.55 20.51 12.68
CA GLY A 293 25.79 21.49 11.62
C GLY A 293 26.31 20.93 10.29
N SER A 294 26.55 19.61 10.16
CA SER A 294 27.00 19.03 8.88
C SER A 294 25.90 19.03 7.80
N ALA A 295 26.24 19.55 6.61
CA ALA A 295 25.58 19.19 5.37
C ALA A 295 26.05 17.79 4.93
N ILE A 296 25.12 16.84 4.81
CA ILE A 296 25.43 15.43 4.47
C ILE A 296 24.71 15.08 3.17
N THR A 297 25.47 14.87 2.12
CA THR A 297 24.98 14.43 0.81
C THR A 297 24.88 12.92 0.77
N PHE A 298 23.81 12.43 0.16
CA PHE A 298 23.49 11.03 -0.08
C PHE A 298 23.29 10.80 -1.57
N GLN A 299 23.39 9.54 -2.01
CA GLN A 299 23.02 9.09 -3.35
C GLN A 299 22.23 7.78 -3.25
N MET A 300 21.22 7.61 -4.10
CA MET A 300 20.49 6.35 -4.28
C MET A 300 20.79 5.66 -5.61
N ALA A 301 20.42 4.38 -5.70
CA ALA A 301 20.16 3.71 -6.97
C ALA A 301 18.95 2.78 -6.83
N LEU A 302 17.98 2.90 -7.74
CA LEU A 302 16.83 2.01 -7.85
C LEU A 302 17.21 0.79 -8.70
N ARG A 303 16.87 -0.42 -8.27
CA ARG A 303 17.21 -1.67 -8.96
C ARG A 303 16.04 -2.65 -9.03
N ASP A 304 16.10 -3.56 -10.01
CA ASP A 304 15.29 -4.78 -10.00
C ASP A 304 15.84 -5.83 -8.99
N GLY A 305 15.14 -6.96 -8.85
CA GLY A 305 15.55 -8.08 -7.99
C GLY A 305 16.76 -8.88 -8.49
N ALA A 306 17.29 -8.57 -9.69
CA ALA A 306 18.58 -9.08 -10.16
C ALA A 306 19.73 -8.06 -9.97
N GLY A 307 19.44 -6.90 -9.36
CA GLY A 307 20.41 -5.85 -9.08
C GLY A 307 20.71 -4.92 -10.27
N LYS A 308 20.01 -5.02 -11.40
CA LYS A 308 20.18 -4.10 -12.53
C LYS A 308 19.55 -2.74 -12.20
N ARG A 309 20.28 -1.65 -12.41
CA ARG A 309 19.80 -0.27 -12.16
C ARG A 309 18.68 0.09 -13.13
N LEU A 310 17.63 0.74 -12.63
CA LEU A 310 16.40 1.10 -13.36
C LEU A 310 16.48 2.46 -14.06
N HIS A 311 17.58 3.18 -13.94
CA HIS A 311 17.80 4.54 -14.46
C HIS A 311 19.31 4.79 -14.68
N PRO A 312 19.72 5.88 -15.36
CA PRO A 312 21.14 6.25 -15.48
C PRO A 312 21.85 6.54 -14.15
N GLU A 313 23.18 6.69 -14.19
CA GLU A 313 23.92 7.30 -13.08
C GLU A 313 23.59 8.81 -12.98
N GLY A 314 23.56 9.37 -11.78
CA GLY A 314 23.29 10.79 -11.54
C GLY A 314 21.80 11.18 -11.60
N SER A 315 21.06 10.71 -12.61
CA SER A 315 19.67 11.12 -12.89
C SER A 315 18.65 9.99 -12.82
N MET A 316 17.40 10.34 -12.49
CA MET A 316 16.18 9.56 -12.71
C MET A 316 15.29 10.31 -13.73
N PRO A 317 14.35 9.62 -14.42
CA PRO A 317 13.49 10.25 -15.42
C PRO A 317 12.60 11.35 -14.82
N SER A 318 12.13 12.29 -15.65
CA SER A 318 11.24 13.38 -15.24
C SER A 318 9.87 12.87 -14.76
N TYR A 319 9.07 13.75 -14.14
CA TYR A 319 7.72 13.37 -13.74
C TYR A 319 6.84 13.03 -14.94
N ASN A 320 6.98 13.76 -16.04
CA ASN A 320 6.26 13.49 -17.28
C ASN A 320 6.69 12.15 -17.92
N GLU A 321 7.99 11.84 -17.94
CA GLU A 321 8.52 10.55 -18.43
C GLU A 321 8.01 9.34 -17.63
N VAL A 322 7.83 9.48 -16.31
CA VAL A 322 7.31 8.44 -15.40
C VAL A 322 5.78 8.32 -15.44
N THR A 323 5.07 9.45 -15.52
CA THR A 323 3.62 9.50 -15.29
C THR A 323 2.80 9.37 -16.57
N PHE A 324 3.31 9.92 -17.68
CA PHE A 324 2.65 9.98 -18.99
C PHE A 324 3.50 9.37 -20.13
N GLY A 325 4.81 9.19 -19.92
CA GLY A 325 5.71 8.49 -20.83
C GLY A 325 5.64 6.96 -20.74
N GLN A 326 6.54 6.28 -21.45
CA GLN A 326 6.55 4.81 -21.56
C GLN A 326 6.97 4.09 -20.27
N ASN A 327 7.79 4.71 -19.43
CA ASN A 327 8.22 4.22 -18.10
C ASN A 327 8.58 2.71 -18.07
N GLU A 328 9.37 2.24 -19.04
CA GLU A 328 9.72 0.83 -19.21
C GLU A 328 10.37 0.18 -17.96
N PRO A 329 11.19 0.86 -17.14
CA PRO A 329 11.72 0.28 -15.90
C PRO A 329 10.69 0.09 -14.78
N GLY A 330 9.53 0.77 -14.84
CA GLY A 330 8.45 0.67 -13.87
C GLY A 330 8.56 1.57 -12.63
N ILE A 331 9.45 2.56 -12.63
CA ILE A 331 9.65 3.54 -11.54
C ILE A 331 8.34 4.29 -11.26
N GLN A 332 8.02 4.63 -10.01
CA GLN A 332 6.81 5.41 -9.70
C GLN A 332 7.14 6.63 -8.84
N TYR A 333 6.38 7.71 -9.05
CA TYR A 333 6.38 8.95 -8.26
C TYR A 333 4.98 9.20 -7.66
N TYR A 334 4.84 10.28 -6.88
CA TYR A 334 3.57 10.66 -6.26
C TYR A 334 2.47 10.94 -7.29
N ARG A 335 1.32 10.27 -7.20
CA ARG A 335 0.19 10.46 -8.14
C ARG A 335 -1.13 10.89 -7.49
N ALA A 336 -1.19 11.06 -6.17
CA ALA A 336 -2.45 11.26 -5.44
C ALA A 336 -2.99 12.71 -5.44
N PHE A 337 -2.60 13.53 -6.42
CA PHE A 337 -3.26 14.82 -6.69
C PHE A 337 -4.76 14.60 -6.97
N ALA A 338 -5.60 15.54 -6.53
CA ALA A 338 -7.06 15.42 -6.58
C ALA A 338 -7.60 15.17 -8.00
N PHE A 339 -6.93 15.74 -9.00
CA PHE A 339 -7.27 15.66 -10.42
C PHE A 339 -6.54 14.53 -11.19
N ILE A 340 -5.79 13.65 -10.52
CA ILE A 340 -5.09 12.50 -11.14
C ILE A 340 -5.59 11.16 -10.59
N ASP A 341 -5.37 10.87 -9.30
CA ASP A 341 -5.87 9.64 -8.66
C ASP A 341 -6.03 9.84 -7.14
N PRO A 342 -7.06 10.58 -6.68
CA PRO A 342 -7.18 11.07 -5.30
C PRO A 342 -7.15 9.94 -4.27
N SER A 343 -6.18 9.95 -3.36
CA SER A 343 -6.09 8.92 -2.31
C SER A 343 -6.89 9.30 -1.05
N ALA A 344 -7.36 8.31 -0.30
CA ALA A 344 -7.94 8.52 1.04
C ALA A 344 -7.41 7.46 2.02
N THR A 345 -6.96 7.90 3.19
CA THR A 345 -6.52 7.01 4.27
C THR A 345 -7.67 6.11 4.70
N TYR A 346 -7.39 4.80 4.80
CA TYR A 346 -8.37 3.70 4.80
C TYR A 346 -9.26 3.62 3.53
N TYR A 347 -9.88 4.72 3.11
CA TYR A 347 -11.05 4.73 2.22
C TYR A 347 -10.83 4.65 0.70
N ARG A 348 -9.64 4.96 0.16
CA ARG A 348 -9.39 4.83 -1.29
C ARG A 348 -7.93 4.63 -1.66
N ARG A 349 -7.65 3.49 -2.31
CA ARG A 349 -6.47 3.18 -3.16
C ARG A 349 -5.12 3.80 -2.73
N LYS A 350 -4.83 3.89 -1.43
CA LYS A 350 -3.65 4.60 -0.88
C LYS A 350 -2.31 3.99 -1.30
N HIS A 351 -2.30 2.77 -1.83
CA HIS A 351 -1.13 2.12 -2.45
C HIS A 351 -0.77 2.72 -3.84
N ARG A 352 -1.73 3.36 -4.54
CA ARG A 352 -1.51 4.10 -5.81
C ARG A 352 -0.93 5.49 -5.61
N GLU A 353 -0.83 5.95 -4.36
CA GLU A 353 -0.11 7.17 -4.00
C GLU A 353 1.34 7.15 -4.48
N ARG A 354 1.98 5.97 -4.50
CA ARG A 354 3.21 5.66 -5.27
C ARG A 354 4.45 6.54 -5.03
N MET A 355 4.49 7.30 -3.93
CA MET A 355 5.63 8.17 -3.57
C MET A 355 6.99 7.46 -3.58
N LEU A 356 7.94 8.04 -4.32
CA LEU A 356 9.36 7.92 -4.04
C LEU A 356 9.76 9.13 -3.16
N MET A 357 10.28 8.88 -1.97
CA MET A 357 10.73 9.94 -1.05
C MET A 357 11.80 9.45 -0.07
N THR A 358 12.53 10.41 0.49
CA THR A 358 13.59 10.22 1.48
C THR A 358 13.30 11.02 2.75
N GLN A 359 13.68 10.50 3.91
CA GLN A 359 13.69 11.21 5.20
C GLN A 359 15.00 11.01 5.96
N ILE A 360 15.33 11.96 6.83
CA ILE A 360 16.22 11.78 7.99
C ILE A 360 15.43 12.06 9.26
N ILE A 361 15.63 11.26 10.31
CA ILE A 361 15.07 11.51 11.65
C ILE A 361 16.08 11.13 12.73
N GLY A 362 16.18 11.89 13.82
CA GLY A 362 16.99 11.49 14.96
C GLY A 362 17.21 12.52 16.08
N PRO A 363 18.08 12.18 17.04
CA PRO A 363 18.76 10.88 17.18
C PRO A 363 17.78 9.81 17.66
N ALA A 364 18.12 8.53 17.50
CA ALA A 364 17.18 7.41 17.63
C ALA A 364 16.45 7.37 18.98
N GLN A 365 17.16 7.67 20.07
CA GLN A 365 16.62 7.71 21.44
C GLN A 365 15.56 8.80 21.69
N ARG A 366 15.36 9.73 20.74
CA ARG A 366 14.38 10.81 20.79
C ARG A 366 13.19 10.60 19.83
N ILE A 367 13.21 9.54 19.01
CA ILE A 367 12.20 9.30 17.98
C ILE A 367 10.80 9.16 18.61
N GLN A 368 9.92 10.08 18.21
CA GLN A 368 8.54 10.19 18.62
C GLN A 368 7.69 10.72 17.47
N PRO A 369 6.35 10.67 17.53
CA PRO A 369 5.49 11.27 16.51
C PRO A 369 5.71 12.79 16.43
N ILE A 370 6.02 13.29 15.24
CA ILE A 370 6.02 14.72 14.90
C ILE A 370 4.58 15.24 15.00
N ARG A 371 4.41 16.46 15.51
CA ARG A 371 3.09 17.04 15.83
C ARG A 371 2.85 18.39 15.19
N SER A 372 3.91 19.00 14.70
CA SER A 372 3.89 20.32 14.09
C SER A 372 3.58 20.24 12.61
N ILE A 373 2.72 21.13 12.13
CA ILE A 373 2.18 21.09 10.78
C ILE A 373 3.19 21.69 9.80
N VAL A 374 3.36 21.02 8.66
CA VAL A 374 4.18 21.47 7.53
C VAL A 374 3.23 22.08 6.51
N GLU A 375 3.24 23.40 6.37
CA GLU A 375 2.31 24.12 5.48
C GLU A 375 2.64 23.93 4.00
N LEU A 376 1.63 24.10 3.13
CA LEU A 376 1.78 23.90 1.67
C LEU A 376 2.87 24.80 1.07
N ASP A 377 3.05 26.01 1.61
CA ASP A 377 4.07 26.96 1.16
C ASP A 377 5.49 26.39 1.29
N ALA A 378 5.74 25.51 2.27
CA ALA A 378 7.03 24.82 2.40
C ALA A 378 7.26 23.75 1.31
N PHE A 379 6.20 23.28 0.64
CA PHE A 379 6.29 22.38 -0.51
C PHE A 379 6.44 23.14 -1.84
N LEU A 380 5.94 24.37 -1.92
CA LEU A 380 6.00 25.26 -3.09
C LEU A 380 7.19 26.24 -3.06
N GLY A 381 7.85 26.40 -1.91
CA GLY A 381 9.03 27.23 -1.75
C GLY A 381 10.26 26.73 -2.51
N PRO A 382 11.39 27.47 -2.47
CA PRO A 382 12.57 27.16 -3.29
C PRO A 382 13.30 25.87 -2.89
N ASP A 383 13.16 25.42 -1.65
CA ASP A 383 13.97 24.33 -1.08
C ASP A 383 13.56 22.94 -1.60
N ASP A 384 14.53 22.15 -2.08
CA ASP A 384 14.32 20.74 -2.46
C ASP A 384 14.03 19.84 -1.23
N VAL A 385 14.42 20.28 -0.03
CA VAL A 385 14.35 19.55 1.25
C VAL A 385 13.60 20.37 2.30
N GLN A 386 12.62 19.76 2.99
CA GLN A 386 11.78 20.45 3.97
C GLN A 386 12.09 19.97 5.40
N THR A 387 12.22 20.92 6.34
CA THR A 387 12.37 20.62 7.77
C THR A 387 11.01 20.47 8.43
N ILE A 388 10.78 19.31 9.06
CA ILE A 388 9.45 18.89 9.52
C ILE A 388 9.39 18.56 11.00
N GLY A 389 10.53 18.25 11.64
CA GLY A 389 10.65 18.13 13.09
C GLY A 389 11.86 18.92 13.59
N THR A 390 11.73 19.59 14.74
CA THR A 390 12.86 20.25 15.43
C THR A 390 12.88 19.89 16.91
N PHE A 391 14.03 20.02 17.57
CA PHE A 391 14.20 19.62 18.98
C PHE A 391 13.38 20.48 19.94
N GLU A 392 13.26 21.78 19.64
CA GLU A 392 12.57 22.78 20.46
C GLU A 392 11.05 22.60 20.45
N ARG A 393 10.53 22.05 19.33
CA ARG A 393 9.10 22.07 18.98
C ARG A 393 8.46 20.69 18.99
N ASP A 394 9.14 19.69 18.41
CA ASP A 394 8.66 18.30 18.31
C ASP A 394 9.43 17.34 19.23
N GLY A 395 10.56 17.78 19.81
CA GLY A 395 11.43 16.96 20.65
C GLY A 395 12.26 15.93 19.86
N VAL A 396 12.35 16.08 18.54
CA VAL A 396 13.11 15.24 17.61
C VAL A 396 13.37 16.05 16.32
N TYR A 397 14.56 15.94 15.73
CA TYR A 397 14.84 16.54 14.42
C TYR A 397 14.39 15.62 13.28
N ALA A 398 13.82 16.21 12.23
CA ALA A 398 13.55 15.54 10.97
C ALA A 398 13.53 16.47 9.75
N GLN A 399 14.05 15.97 8.63
CA GLN A 399 13.90 16.53 7.29
C GLN A 399 13.41 15.45 6.32
N PHE A 400 12.72 15.84 5.24
CA PHE A 400 12.36 14.93 4.16
C PHE A 400 12.47 15.62 2.79
N GLN A 401 12.41 14.83 1.73
CA GLN A 401 12.32 15.28 0.34
C GLN A 401 11.58 14.23 -0.50
N THR A 402 10.80 14.69 -1.49
CA THR A 402 10.20 13.83 -2.53
C THR A 402 11.12 13.68 -3.75
N PHE A 403 10.83 12.70 -4.61
CA PHE A 403 11.43 12.62 -5.95
C PHE A 403 10.29 12.59 -7.00
N PRO A 404 10.19 13.59 -7.89
CA PRO A 404 10.93 14.86 -7.90
C PRO A 404 10.80 15.64 -6.58
N PRO A 405 11.73 16.55 -6.26
CA PRO A 405 11.63 17.43 -5.10
C PRO A 405 10.30 18.20 -5.07
N SER A 406 9.81 18.58 -3.89
CA SER A 406 8.41 19.02 -3.74
C SER A 406 8.09 20.27 -4.56
N ASN A 407 9.04 21.20 -4.63
CA ASN A 407 8.95 22.43 -5.41
C ASN A 407 8.66 22.16 -6.90
N LYS A 408 9.25 21.12 -7.47
CA LYS A 408 9.06 20.66 -8.86
C LYS A 408 7.79 19.81 -9.02
N LEU A 409 7.55 18.91 -8.06
CA LEU A 409 6.43 17.97 -8.05
C LEU A 409 5.07 18.68 -7.84
N PHE A 410 4.97 19.53 -6.82
CA PHE A 410 3.78 20.32 -6.52
C PHE A 410 3.73 21.59 -7.38
N GLY A 411 4.89 22.23 -7.65
CA GLY A 411 4.95 23.38 -8.56
C GLY A 411 4.43 23.03 -9.96
N GLY A 412 4.89 21.93 -10.57
CA GLY A 412 4.35 21.48 -11.86
C GLY A 412 2.87 21.02 -11.83
N ALA A 413 2.28 20.86 -10.63
CA ALA A 413 0.87 20.49 -10.45
C ALA A 413 -0.08 21.71 -10.33
N PHE A 414 0.40 22.84 -9.81
CA PHE A 414 -0.37 24.09 -9.66
C PHE A 414 0.03 25.18 -10.65
N PHE A 415 1.28 25.14 -11.11
CA PHE A 415 1.94 26.10 -11.99
C PHE A 415 2.63 25.36 -13.16
N PRO A 416 1.87 24.61 -13.98
CA PRO A 416 2.43 23.75 -15.04
C PRO A 416 3.27 24.51 -16.07
N GLU A 417 3.00 25.81 -16.26
CA GLU A 417 3.77 26.70 -17.13
C GLU A 417 5.23 26.91 -16.68
N GLN A 418 5.57 26.56 -15.43
CA GLN A 418 6.93 26.62 -14.90
C GLN A 418 7.78 25.38 -15.22
N GLY A 419 7.21 24.37 -15.90
CA GLY A 419 7.96 23.19 -16.38
C GLY A 419 8.46 22.23 -15.28
N GLY A 420 7.95 22.35 -14.04
CA GLY A 420 8.43 21.57 -12.90
C GLY A 420 8.36 20.05 -13.06
N TRP A 421 7.44 19.55 -13.90
CA TRP A 421 7.32 18.11 -14.20
C TRP A 421 8.28 17.59 -15.28
N ASP A 422 8.90 18.47 -16.06
CA ASP A 422 9.95 18.13 -17.03
C ASP A 422 11.37 18.29 -16.46
N ALA A 423 11.48 18.89 -15.27
CA ALA A 423 12.75 19.09 -14.58
C ALA A 423 13.47 17.74 -14.28
N PRO A 424 14.81 17.66 -14.46
CA PRO A 424 15.57 16.44 -14.21
C PRO A 424 15.59 16.09 -12.71
N VAL A 425 15.47 14.79 -12.41
CA VAL A 425 15.38 14.30 -11.03
C VAL A 425 16.72 13.76 -10.56
N SER A 426 17.39 14.47 -9.66
CA SER A 426 18.67 14.05 -9.08
C SER A 426 18.55 12.74 -8.28
N THR A 427 19.50 11.82 -8.47
CA THR A 427 19.71 10.64 -7.61
C THR A 427 20.40 10.98 -6.28
N SER A 428 20.91 12.21 -6.14
CA SER A 428 21.62 12.71 -4.96
C SER A 428 20.87 13.87 -4.30
N TRP A 429 20.91 13.93 -2.97
CA TRP A 429 20.31 14.98 -2.15
C TRP A 429 21.17 15.28 -0.92
N THR A 430 20.96 16.42 -0.26
CA THR A 430 21.73 16.82 0.92
C THR A 430 20.81 17.17 2.08
N TYR A 431 21.03 16.56 3.25
CA TYR A 431 20.38 16.97 4.49
C TYR A 431 21.28 17.91 5.29
N GLN A 432 20.67 18.92 5.92
CA GLN A 432 21.35 19.84 6.80
C GLN A 432 21.05 19.45 8.25
N VAL A 433 21.98 18.73 8.87
CA VAL A 433 21.93 18.42 10.31
C VAL A 433 22.06 19.74 11.08
N PRO A 434 21.20 20.03 12.07
CA PRO A 434 21.20 21.33 12.73
C PRO A 434 22.42 21.49 13.65
N ALA A 435 22.80 22.74 13.93
CA ALA A 435 23.98 23.04 14.75
C ALA A 435 23.85 22.55 16.21
N ASN A 436 22.62 22.40 16.71
CA ASN A 436 22.29 21.88 18.04
C ASN A 436 21.88 20.39 18.04
N ALA A 437 22.25 19.63 17.00
CA ALA A 437 21.90 18.22 16.90
C ALA A 437 22.38 17.39 18.11
N GLU A 438 21.44 16.78 18.84
CA GLU A 438 21.74 15.86 19.92
C GLU A 438 22.56 14.66 19.40
N PRO A 439 23.63 14.23 20.11
CA PRO A 439 24.45 13.12 19.64
C PRO A 439 23.74 11.76 19.59
N GLY A 440 24.18 10.91 18.66
CA GLY A 440 23.73 9.53 18.50
C GLY A 440 23.40 9.15 17.05
N THR A 441 22.59 8.11 16.88
CA THR A 441 22.25 7.53 15.58
C THR A 441 21.07 8.23 14.93
N TYR A 442 21.20 8.63 13.66
CA TYR A 442 20.11 9.18 12.86
C TYR A 442 19.74 8.19 11.75
N LEU A 443 18.43 8.04 11.49
CA LEU A 443 17.88 7.09 10.54
C LEU A 443 17.58 7.80 9.22
N VAL A 444 18.32 7.48 8.16
CA VAL A 444 18.07 7.97 6.80
C VAL A 444 17.31 6.89 6.05
N THR A 445 16.07 7.16 5.64
CA THR A 445 15.17 6.18 5.03
C THR A 445 14.64 6.66 3.69
N VAL A 446 14.88 5.90 2.62
CA VAL A 446 14.22 6.08 1.32
C VAL A 446 13.11 5.03 1.19
N LYS A 447 11.93 5.43 0.71
CA LYS A 447 10.82 4.54 0.34
C LYS A 447 10.35 4.81 -1.07
N GLY A 448 9.90 3.77 -1.78
CA GLY A 448 9.38 3.86 -3.14
C GLY A 448 8.42 2.72 -3.48
N ARG A 449 7.90 2.73 -4.72
CA ARG A 449 7.13 1.61 -5.30
C ARG A 449 7.51 1.39 -6.76
N ARG A 450 7.45 0.14 -7.23
CA ARG A 450 7.69 -0.23 -8.63
C ARG A 450 6.49 -1.01 -9.17
N VAL A 451 6.07 -0.66 -10.38
CA VAL A 451 5.06 -1.41 -11.16
C VAL A 451 5.72 -1.95 -12.40
N TYR A 452 5.93 -3.26 -12.50
CA TYR A 452 6.63 -3.88 -13.63
C TYR A 452 6.02 -5.23 -13.99
N LEU A 453 5.61 -5.40 -15.26
CA LEU A 453 5.09 -6.66 -15.81
C LEU A 453 4.08 -7.38 -14.89
N GLY A 454 3.10 -6.64 -14.39
CA GLY A 454 2.02 -7.14 -13.55
C GLY A 454 2.35 -7.22 -12.06
N GLU A 455 3.60 -7.02 -11.64
CA GLU A 455 3.99 -6.87 -10.25
C GLU A 455 3.83 -5.41 -9.79
N ASP A 456 3.38 -5.18 -8.54
CA ASP A 456 3.16 -3.85 -7.94
C ASP A 456 3.71 -3.83 -6.49
N VAL A 457 5.03 -3.71 -6.35
CA VAL A 457 5.77 -3.95 -5.09
C VAL A 457 6.34 -2.68 -4.46
N PRO A 458 6.15 -2.46 -3.14
CA PRO A 458 6.85 -1.42 -2.41
C PRO A 458 8.26 -1.87 -2.02
N ALA A 459 9.17 -0.92 -1.81
CA ALA A 459 10.45 -1.17 -1.14
C ALA A 459 10.87 0.05 -0.31
N SER A 460 11.62 -0.21 0.77
CA SER A 460 12.30 0.83 1.55
C SER A 460 13.71 0.40 1.91
N ARG A 461 14.60 1.40 2.10
CA ARG A 461 15.95 1.22 2.61
C ARG A 461 16.21 2.24 3.71
N THR A 462 16.44 1.76 4.93
CA THR A 462 17.05 2.57 6.01
C THR A 462 18.56 2.35 6.00
N ILE A 463 19.33 3.42 6.21
CA ILE A 463 20.72 3.37 6.70
C ILE A 463 20.83 4.19 7.98
N GLU A 464 21.83 3.86 8.79
CA GLU A 464 22.17 4.57 10.02
C GLU A 464 23.40 5.45 9.78
N ILE A 465 23.38 6.68 10.28
CA ILE A 465 24.56 7.54 10.41
C ILE A 465 24.75 7.93 11.87
N GLN A 466 25.98 8.23 12.28
CA GLN A 466 26.28 8.71 13.63
C GLN A 466 26.58 10.22 13.59
N VAL A 467 26.00 10.99 14.52
CA VAL A 467 26.24 12.43 14.67
C VAL A 467 26.80 12.67 16.07
N GLY A 468 27.96 13.34 16.17
CA GLY A 468 28.57 13.78 17.43
C GLY A 468 29.05 12.68 18.41
N ASN A 469 28.65 11.43 18.24
CA ASN A 469 29.00 10.29 19.09
C ASN A 469 28.98 9.00 18.25
N PRO A 470 30.05 8.18 18.20
CA PRO A 470 30.08 6.93 17.44
C PRO A 470 29.26 5.80 18.08
N ALA A 471 28.86 5.91 19.35
CA ALA A 471 28.07 4.88 20.02
C ALA A 471 26.63 4.85 19.50
N ARG A 472 26.23 3.72 18.92
CA ARG A 472 24.89 3.50 18.35
C ARG A 472 23.79 3.65 19.41
N THR A 473 22.82 4.53 19.16
CA THR A 473 21.63 4.71 19.99
C THR A 473 20.42 3.98 19.39
N GLN A 474 19.35 3.77 20.18
CA GLN A 474 18.18 2.98 19.79
C GLN A 474 16.87 3.71 20.10
N ALA A 475 15.81 3.40 19.35
CA ALA A 475 14.51 4.05 19.48
C ALA A 475 13.60 3.36 20.52
N ASN A 476 13.21 4.12 21.55
CA ASN A 476 12.33 3.66 22.62
C ASN A 476 10.86 3.75 22.19
N LEU A 477 10.42 2.81 21.36
CA LEU A 477 9.06 2.78 20.82
C LEU A 477 8.04 2.40 21.90
N THR A 478 7.13 3.32 22.23
CA THR A 478 6.09 3.15 23.26
C THR A 478 4.86 2.36 22.82
N THR A 479 4.84 1.86 21.58
CA THR A 479 3.75 1.06 21.00
C THR A 479 4.25 -0.29 20.52
N GLY A 480 3.38 -1.29 20.54
CA GLY A 480 3.66 -2.70 20.22
C GLY A 480 2.51 -3.58 20.73
N SER A 481 2.41 -4.85 20.33
CA SER A 481 3.36 -5.64 19.55
C SER A 481 2.79 -6.03 18.18
N CYS A 482 2.90 -5.14 17.19
CA CYS A 482 2.20 -5.24 15.89
C CYS A 482 2.27 -6.62 15.20
N LYS A 483 3.36 -7.38 15.37
CA LYS A 483 3.57 -8.72 14.80
C LYS A 483 2.61 -9.80 15.37
N THR A 484 1.73 -9.50 16.34
CA THR A 484 0.67 -10.41 16.78
C THR A 484 -0.45 -10.57 15.75
N CYS A 485 -0.79 -9.50 15.01
CA CYS A 485 -1.82 -9.52 13.97
C CYS A 485 -1.24 -9.28 12.56
N HIS A 486 -0.04 -8.71 12.44
CA HIS A 486 0.64 -8.46 11.16
C HIS A 486 1.51 -9.65 10.73
N THR A 487 0.84 -10.75 10.34
CA THR A 487 1.42 -12.01 9.84
C THR A 487 0.75 -12.45 8.53
N ASP A 488 1.28 -13.47 7.86
CA ASP A 488 0.66 -14.14 6.70
C ASP A 488 0.10 -13.21 5.60
N GLY A 489 0.90 -12.27 5.12
CA GLY A 489 0.49 -11.23 4.16
C GLY A 489 0.32 -9.87 4.83
N GLY A 490 0.10 -9.83 6.15
CA GLY A 490 0.02 -8.61 6.94
C GLY A 490 1.36 -7.99 7.36
N GLU A 491 2.50 -8.65 7.15
CA GLU A 491 3.81 -8.20 7.62
C GLU A 491 4.22 -6.86 7.00
N PHE A 492 4.81 -5.95 7.80
CA PHE A 492 5.23 -4.61 7.34
C PHE A 492 6.32 -4.61 6.24
N THR A 493 6.97 -5.75 5.99
CA THR A 493 7.87 -5.96 4.84
C THR A 493 7.14 -6.24 3.53
N LYS A 494 5.88 -6.67 3.59
CA LYS A 494 4.98 -6.87 2.43
C LYS A 494 4.00 -5.70 2.27
N VAL A 495 3.40 -5.25 3.39
CA VAL A 495 2.39 -4.17 3.40
C VAL A 495 3.02 -2.76 3.46
N LEU A 496 2.18 -1.73 3.38
CA LEU A 496 2.54 -0.32 3.52
C LEU A 496 3.60 0.14 2.50
N HIS A 497 4.87 0.13 2.91
CA HIS A 497 6.02 0.61 2.14
C HIS A 497 7.19 -0.38 2.12
N GLY A 498 6.99 -1.63 2.54
CA GLY A 498 8.07 -2.61 2.66
C GLY A 498 9.11 -2.18 3.70
N ASN A 499 8.66 -1.78 4.89
CA ASN A 499 9.49 -1.25 5.97
C ASN A 499 8.95 -1.68 7.34
N ASP A 500 9.66 -2.58 8.04
CA ASP A 500 9.32 -2.96 9.42
C ASP A 500 10.07 -2.14 10.49
N ASN A 501 10.99 -1.24 10.09
CA ASN A 501 11.61 -0.27 10.99
C ASN A 501 10.63 0.87 11.32
N ARG A 502 9.78 0.63 12.31
CA ARG A 502 8.75 1.56 12.80
C ARG A 502 9.30 2.92 13.26
N ALA A 503 10.57 3.01 13.65
CA ALA A 503 11.21 4.27 14.01
C ALA A 503 11.42 5.18 12.78
N GLY A 504 11.65 4.58 11.60
CA GLY A 504 11.71 5.27 10.31
C GLY A 504 10.34 5.67 9.72
N CYS A 505 9.23 5.52 10.46
CA CYS A 505 7.90 5.95 9.99
C CYS A 505 7.57 7.40 10.33
N ALA A 506 8.09 7.95 11.43
CA ALA A 506 7.52 9.16 12.05
C ALA A 506 7.76 10.47 11.27
N ALA A 507 8.75 10.54 10.38
CA ALA A 507 9.02 11.71 9.56
C ALA A 507 8.30 11.65 8.20
N CYS A 508 8.27 10.48 7.54
CA CYS A 508 7.34 10.21 6.44
C CYS A 508 5.84 10.26 6.82
N HIS A 509 5.52 10.41 8.11
CA HIS A 509 4.18 10.58 8.66
C HIS A 509 4.15 11.72 9.70
N ALA A 510 4.55 12.91 9.25
CA ALA A 510 4.27 14.19 9.92
C ALA A 510 2.89 14.75 9.50
N PRO A 511 2.32 15.75 10.20
CA PRO A 511 1.11 16.43 9.76
C PRO A 511 1.41 17.46 8.65
N LEU A 512 0.65 17.43 7.56
CA LEU A 512 0.83 18.33 6.42
C LEU A 512 -0.40 19.22 6.26
N GLY A 513 -0.25 20.49 5.88
CA GLY A 513 -1.35 21.45 5.77
C GLY A 513 -2.45 21.06 4.76
N PHE A 514 -2.13 20.16 3.81
CA PHE A 514 -3.06 19.58 2.83
C PHE A 514 -3.38 18.09 3.09
N GLU A 515 -2.73 17.45 4.08
CA GLU A 515 -2.98 16.07 4.51
C GLU A 515 -2.82 16.01 6.04
N LEU A 516 -3.82 16.52 6.76
CA LEU A 516 -3.82 16.52 8.23
C LEU A 516 -3.94 15.09 8.78
N GLU A 517 -4.44 14.12 7.99
CA GLU A 517 -4.32 12.69 8.30
C GLU A 517 -2.89 12.12 8.12
N GLY A 518 -1.91 12.97 7.79
CA GLY A 518 -0.46 12.74 7.84
C GLY A 518 0.04 11.81 8.96
N PRO A 519 -0.20 12.14 10.24
CA PRO A 519 0.51 11.54 11.36
C PRO A 519 0.25 10.06 11.59
N ILE A 520 1.31 9.32 11.92
CA ILE A 520 1.23 7.86 12.13
C ILE A 520 0.24 7.49 13.25
N VAL A 521 0.09 8.33 14.27
CA VAL A 521 -0.89 8.15 15.35
C VAL A 521 -2.33 8.27 14.84
N VAL A 522 -2.62 9.25 13.97
CA VAL A 522 -3.93 9.43 13.34
C VAL A 522 -4.23 8.27 12.40
N ARG A 523 -3.30 7.91 11.49
CA ARG A 523 -3.51 6.80 10.54
C ARG A 523 -3.71 5.46 11.23
N THR A 524 -2.93 5.17 12.26
CA THR A 524 -3.02 3.88 12.98
C THR A 524 -4.36 3.76 13.70
N HIS A 525 -4.81 4.79 14.41
CA HIS A 525 -6.13 4.81 15.06
C HIS A 525 -7.27 4.73 14.02
N PHE A 526 -7.20 5.52 12.95
CA PHE A 526 -8.26 5.56 11.93
C PHE A 526 -8.42 4.23 11.17
N ILE A 527 -7.31 3.60 10.76
CA ILE A 527 -7.35 2.33 10.02
C ILE A 527 -7.91 1.19 10.87
N HIS A 528 -7.59 1.12 12.16
CA HIS A 528 -8.10 0.05 13.03
C HIS A 528 -9.51 0.34 13.57
N SER A 529 -9.87 1.60 13.86
CA SER A 529 -11.23 1.95 14.30
C SER A 529 -12.28 1.73 13.20
N ARG A 530 -11.94 2.02 11.93
CA ARG A 530 -12.81 1.76 10.77
C ARG A 530 -12.74 0.32 10.25
N SER A 531 -11.77 -0.50 10.67
CA SER A 531 -11.66 -1.91 10.26
C SER A 531 -12.43 -2.84 11.21
N ASP A 532 -13.36 -3.61 10.66
CA ASP A 532 -14.12 -4.62 11.40
C ASP A 532 -13.46 -6.01 11.32
N ARG A 533 -12.29 -6.06 10.67
CA ARG A 533 -11.32 -7.17 10.73
C ARG A 533 -10.29 -7.00 11.85
N PHE A 534 -10.34 -5.90 12.62
CA PHE A 534 -9.50 -5.74 13.81
C PHE A 534 -9.97 -6.69 14.91
N GLU A 535 -9.07 -7.51 15.43
CA GLU A 535 -9.43 -8.71 16.21
C GLU A 535 -9.70 -8.40 17.69
N ALA A 536 -9.11 -7.31 18.21
CA ALA A 536 -9.25 -6.84 19.59
C ALA A 536 -10.38 -5.78 19.73
N PRO A 537 -10.89 -5.54 20.95
CA PRO A 537 -11.75 -4.39 21.23
C PRO A 537 -11.06 -3.08 20.86
N LYS A 538 -11.76 -2.19 20.15
CA LYS A 538 -11.21 -0.95 19.58
C LYS A 538 -10.84 0.08 20.66
N GLU A 539 -11.43 -0.07 21.85
CA GLU A 539 -11.17 0.67 23.07
C GLU A 539 -9.96 0.16 23.87
N GLN A 540 -9.49 -1.08 23.63
CA GLN A 540 -8.43 -1.73 24.43
C GLN A 540 -7.04 -1.26 24.00
N CYS A 541 -6.67 -0.04 24.40
CA CYS A 541 -5.39 0.61 24.08
C CYS A 541 -4.16 -0.29 24.33
N ALA A 542 -4.15 -1.07 25.42
CA ALA A 542 -3.08 -2.00 25.79
C ALA A 542 -2.78 -3.10 24.74
N THR A 543 -3.62 -3.27 23.72
CA THR A 543 -3.33 -4.11 22.53
C THR A 543 -2.15 -3.54 21.72
N CYS A 544 -2.01 -2.22 21.69
CA CYS A 544 -1.08 -1.49 20.82
C CYS A 544 -0.15 -0.52 21.57
N HIS A 545 -0.47 -0.17 22.81
CA HIS A 545 0.31 0.70 23.69
C HIS A 545 1.05 -0.15 24.74
N LEU A 546 2.34 0.12 24.95
CA LEU A 546 3.17 -0.68 25.87
C LEU A 546 3.18 -0.14 27.31
N THR A 547 2.76 1.11 27.52
CA THR A 547 2.68 1.74 28.86
C THR A 547 1.47 2.66 28.95
N LYS A 548 1.00 2.92 30.19
CA LYS A 548 -0.13 3.82 30.46
C LYS A 548 0.13 5.23 29.93
N GLU A 549 1.32 5.76 30.18
CA GLU A 549 1.77 7.13 29.83
C GLU A 549 1.63 7.39 28.34
N SER A 550 1.88 6.37 27.51
CA SER A 550 1.77 6.45 26.05
C SER A 550 0.35 6.73 25.54
N THR A 551 -0.68 6.56 26.38
CA THR A 551 -2.08 6.92 26.09
C THR A 551 -2.47 8.33 26.58
N GLN A 552 -1.66 8.98 27.42
CA GLN A 552 -2.07 10.17 28.18
C GLN A 552 -1.97 11.49 27.41
N ARG A 553 -1.36 11.51 26.22
CA ARG A 553 -1.34 12.72 25.37
C ARG A 553 -2.59 12.81 24.50
N THR A 554 -3.67 13.31 25.07
CA THR A 554 -4.93 13.59 24.35
C THR A 554 -4.82 14.85 23.46
N SER A 555 -5.35 14.75 22.24
CA SER A 555 -5.63 15.88 21.33
C SER A 555 -6.87 15.56 20.49
N LYS A 556 -7.53 16.54 19.85
CA LYS A 556 -8.64 16.27 18.92
C LYS A 556 -8.23 15.20 17.90
N ALA A 557 -7.06 15.35 17.27
CA ALA A 557 -6.57 14.44 16.24
C ALA A 557 -6.32 13.01 16.74
N ALA A 558 -5.76 12.85 17.94
CA ALA A 558 -5.53 11.53 18.54
C ALA A 558 -6.83 10.82 18.93
N CYS A 559 -7.83 11.56 19.41
CA CYS A 559 -9.10 11.00 19.87
C CYS A 559 -10.09 10.73 18.72
N LEU A 560 -10.26 11.68 17.79
CA LEU A 560 -11.31 11.67 16.76
C LEU A 560 -10.96 10.81 15.54
N SER A 561 -9.69 10.44 15.40
CA SER A 561 -9.28 9.29 14.58
C SER A 561 -9.91 7.96 15.03
N CYS A 562 -10.47 7.88 16.25
CA CYS A 562 -11.36 6.81 16.69
C CYS A 562 -12.82 7.28 16.86
N HIS A 563 -13.05 8.33 17.66
CA HIS A 563 -14.39 8.81 18.02
C HIS A 563 -15.09 9.51 16.86
N LYS A 564 -16.35 9.15 16.60
CA LYS A 564 -17.21 9.79 15.57
C LYS A 564 -18.14 10.89 16.12
N SER A 565 -18.13 11.10 17.43
CA SER A 565 -18.92 12.10 18.15
C SER A 565 -18.30 12.40 19.51
N TYR A 566 -18.66 13.55 20.09
CA TYR A 566 -18.47 13.89 21.50
C TYR A 566 -19.71 14.63 22.02
N PRO A 567 -19.88 14.80 23.35
CA PRO A 567 -21.06 15.45 23.93
C PRO A 567 -21.20 16.92 23.53
N ASP A 568 -22.41 17.47 23.64
CA ASP A 568 -22.73 18.87 23.30
C ASP A 568 -21.87 19.89 24.05
N SER A 569 -21.39 19.56 25.26
CA SER A 569 -20.42 20.37 26.01
C SER A 569 -19.10 20.58 25.25
N HIS A 570 -18.63 19.55 24.55
CA HIS A 570 -17.44 19.63 23.70
C HIS A 570 -17.75 20.37 22.40
N VAL A 571 -18.96 20.24 21.85
CA VAL A 571 -19.40 21.04 20.69
C VAL A 571 -19.37 22.53 21.01
N ALA A 572 -19.94 22.91 22.16
CA ALA A 572 -19.97 24.29 22.65
C ALA A 572 -18.57 24.86 22.98
N GLN A 573 -17.62 24.00 23.37
CA GLN A 573 -16.25 24.43 23.72
C GLN A 573 -15.27 24.43 22.54
N PHE A 574 -15.43 23.53 21.56
CA PHE A 574 -14.40 23.22 20.56
C PHE A 574 -14.86 23.31 19.09
N GLY A 575 -16.13 23.70 18.85
CA GLY A 575 -16.77 23.62 17.53
C GLY A 575 -17.36 22.23 17.25
N PRO A 576 -17.97 22.02 16.07
CA PRO A 576 -18.41 20.69 15.63
C PRO A 576 -17.24 19.80 15.21
N ILE A 577 -17.53 18.55 14.82
CA ILE A 577 -16.59 17.71 14.09
C ILE A 577 -16.63 18.10 12.60
N GLU A 578 -15.53 18.62 12.07
CA GLU A 578 -15.42 19.10 10.68
C GLU A 578 -14.55 18.19 9.79
N SER A 579 -13.69 17.35 10.39
CA SER A 579 -12.90 16.32 9.71
C SER A 579 -13.10 14.96 10.38
N MET A 580 -13.35 13.91 9.60
CA MET A 580 -13.50 12.53 10.10
C MET A 580 -12.19 11.97 10.67
N TYR A 581 -11.03 12.49 10.24
CA TYR A 581 -9.72 11.98 10.65
C TYR A 581 -9.20 12.65 11.92
N VAL A 582 -9.32 13.98 11.99
CA VAL A 582 -8.66 14.79 13.03
C VAL A 582 -9.62 15.59 13.90
N GLY A 583 -10.89 15.67 13.52
CA GLY A 583 -11.95 16.37 14.26
C GLY A 583 -12.17 17.82 13.84
N GLY A 584 -11.16 18.51 13.33
CA GLY A 584 -11.25 19.92 12.94
C GLY A 584 -10.09 20.32 12.05
N GLY A 585 -9.54 21.52 12.27
CA GLY A 585 -8.43 22.05 11.50
C GLY A 585 -7.07 21.87 12.19
N ARG A 586 -6.20 22.86 12.00
CA ARG A 586 -4.81 22.92 12.52
C ARG A 586 -4.75 22.88 14.06
N GLU A 587 -5.77 23.38 14.73
CA GLU A 587 -5.89 23.33 16.19
C GLU A 587 -6.01 21.89 16.72
N SER A 588 -6.33 20.92 15.86
CA SER A 588 -6.54 19.53 16.27
C SER A 588 -5.31 18.82 16.83
N PHE A 589 -4.12 19.38 16.61
CA PHE A 589 -2.83 18.87 17.11
C PHE A 589 -2.42 19.46 18.47
N GLN A 590 -3.15 20.47 18.95
CA GLN A 590 -2.99 21.01 20.30
C GLN A 590 -3.38 19.94 21.34
N GLN A 591 -2.65 19.91 22.45
CA GLN A 591 -2.94 18.98 23.54
C GLN A 591 -4.16 19.47 24.33
N CYS A 592 -5.19 18.63 24.45
CA CYS A 592 -6.29 18.87 25.37
C CYS A 592 -5.75 18.89 26.81
N THR A 593 -6.33 19.71 27.69
CA THR A 593 -5.85 19.85 29.06
C THR A 593 -5.88 18.49 29.79
N GLY A 594 -4.71 18.00 30.21
CA GLY A 594 -4.55 16.75 30.97
C GLY A 594 -5.21 16.74 32.36
N ALA A 595 -5.92 17.81 32.71
CA ALA A 595 -6.83 17.86 33.84
C ALA A 595 -8.12 17.05 33.59
N CYS A 596 -8.67 17.10 32.37
CA CYS A 596 -10.02 16.61 32.07
C CYS A 596 -10.06 15.13 31.65
N HIS A 597 -9.05 14.65 30.91
CA HIS A 597 -9.02 13.30 30.33
C HIS A 597 -7.85 12.48 30.90
N LYS A 598 -8.01 11.95 32.11
CA LYS A 598 -7.00 11.15 32.83
C LYS A 598 -7.24 9.64 32.81
N THR A 599 -8.40 9.22 32.33
CA THR A 599 -8.88 7.82 32.36
C THR A 599 -9.58 7.49 31.07
N HIS A 600 -9.21 6.36 30.47
CA HIS A 600 -9.84 5.82 29.26
C HIS A 600 -10.51 4.48 29.62
N PRO A 601 -11.83 4.44 29.85
CA PRO A 601 -12.55 3.20 30.16
C PRO A 601 -12.30 2.13 29.08
N GLY A 602 -12.07 0.89 29.50
CA GLY A 602 -11.74 -0.22 28.59
C GLY A 602 -10.30 -0.28 28.08
N SER A 603 -9.47 0.76 28.30
CA SER A 603 -8.11 0.84 27.73
C SER A 603 -7.11 -0.22 28.20
N GLY A 604 -7.35 -0.84 29.36
CA GLY A 604 -6.42 -1.76 30.00
C GLY A 604 -5.36 -1.10 30.88
N PHE A 605 -5.53 0.18 31.26
CA PHE A 605 -4.59 0.97 32.07
C PHE A 605 -5.24 1.76 33.22
#